data_AF-A0A168G796-F1
#
_entry.id   AF-A0A168G796-F1
#
_cell.length_a   1.000
_cell.length_b   1.000
_cell.length_c   1.000
_cell.angle_alpha   90.00
_cell.angle_beta   90.00
_cell.angle_gamma   90.00
#
_symmetry.space_group_name_H-M   'P 1'
#
loop_
_entity.id
_entity.type
_entity.pdbx_description
1 polymer ?
#
loop_
_entity_poly.entity_id
_entity_poly.type
_entity_poly.pdbx_seq_one_letter_code
_entity_poly.pdbx_strand_id
1 'polypeptide(L)'
;MHPGDVIITPTWSWHDHGKKGADEEGGDESPVIWLDGLDLPSFIHFPVHFNEHYSAARYPATDVDSSPIVFPWRDMLAKLHDAPGSWAAVPYRNSDGREIGRVIGASAERLDKGAESPVRQETSSSVYHVIQGSGWSEIGGKSFSWQRGDTFCIPAWYKYKHVANGEDNGVYLYRFDDKPMLKSLGLLRTQMNGTHTFASLA
;
A
#
# COMPACT_ATOMS: atom_id res chain seq x y z
N MET A 1 -10.29 -0.16 -13.27
CA MET A 1 -9.24 0.31 -12.34
C MET A 1 -8.88 1.72 -12.76
N HIS A 2 -8.84 2.69 -11.86
CA HIS A 2 -8.36 4.04 -12.15
C HIS A 2 -6.98 4.27 -11.52
N PRO A 3 -6.19 5.23 -12.03
CA PRO A 3 -4.91 5.58 -11.41
C PRO A 3 -5.03 5.87 -9.91
N GLY A 4 -4.22 5.18 -9.11
CA GLY A 4 -4.17 5.31 -7.65
C GLY A 4 -5.13 4.39 -6.88
N ASP A 5 -6.08 3.72 -7.55
CA ASP A 5 -6.96 2.76 -6.88
C ASP A 5 -6.15 1.59 -6.33
N VAL A 6 -6.53 1.11 -5.15
CA VAL A 6 -5.99 -0.14 -4.59
C VAL A 6 -7.03 -1.23 -4.80
N ILE A 7 -6.59 -2.36 -5.33
CA ILE A 7 -7.43 -3.54 -5.55
C ILE A 7 -6.80 -4.72 -4.83
N ILE A 8 -7.62 -5.49 -4.13
CA ILE A 8 -7.18 -6.72 -3.50
C ILE A 8 -7.66 -7.93 -4.29
N THR A 9 -6.83 -8.97 -4.32
CA THR A 9 -7.17 -10.32 -4.79
C THR A 9 -7.09 -11.25 -3.58
N PRO A 10 -8.18 -11.36 -2.77
CA PRO A 10 -8.12 -12.06 -1.49
C PRO A 10 -7.71 -13.52 -1.64
N THR A 11 -7.08 -14.06 -0.60
CA THR A 11 -6.66 -15.46 -0.52
C THR A 11 -7.76 -16.40 -1.01
N TRP A 12 -7.38 -17.32 -1.90
CA TRP A 12 -8.27 -18.36 -2.43
C TRP A 12 -9.47 -17.85 -3.26
N SER A 13 -9.33 -16.69 -3.91
CA SER A 13 -10.32 -16.15 -4.84
C SER A 13 -9.85 -16.26 -6.28
N TRP A 14 -10.74 -16.70 -7.17
CA TRP A 14 -10.51 -16.57 -8.61
C TRP A 14 -10.34 -15.10 -8.97
N HIS A 15 -9.29 -14.77 -9.71
CA HIS A 15 -9.02 -13.42 -10.21
C HIS A 15 -8.34 -13.51 -11.56
N ASP A 16 -8.56 -12.49 -12.37
CA ASP A 16 -7.96 -12.33 -13.68
C ASP A 16 -7.69 -10.84 -13.90
N HIS A 17 -6.78 -10.54 -14.82
CA HIS A 17 -6.39 -9.19 -15.15
C HIS A 17 -6.69 -8.93 -16.62
N GLY A 18 -7.32 -7.78 -16.89
CA GLY A 18 -7.65 -7.41 -18.25
C GLY A 18 -7.88 -5.91 -18.37
N LYS A 19 -7.70 -5.42 -19.58
CA LYS A 19 -8.01 -4.06 -19.99
C LYS A 19 -8.90 -4.15 -21.23
N LYS A 20 -9.98 -3.37 -21.24
CA LYS A 20 -10.86 -3.25 -22.42
C LYS A 20 -10.07 -2.67 -23.60
N GLY A 21 -10.09 -3.36 -24.73
CA GLY A 21 -9.53 -2.87 -26.00
C GLY A 21 -10.33 -1.70 -26.57
N ALA A 22 -9.80 -0.96 -27.56
CA ALA A 22 -10.53 0.18 -28.14
C ALA A 22 -11.80 -0.23 -28.92
N ASP A 23 -11.95 -1.51 -29.23
CA ASP A 23 -13.13 -2.12 -29.81
C ASP A 23 -14.20 -2.49 -28.78
N GLU A 24 -13.89 -2.42 -27.48
CA GLU A 24 -14.82 -2.65 -26.38
C GLU A 24 -15.40 -1.34 -25.82
N GLU A 25 -16.66 -1.36 -25.38
CA GLU A 25 -17.31 -0.18 -24.81
C GLU A 25 -16.57 0.33 -23.56
N GLY A 26 -16.13 1.59 -23.62
CA GLY A 26 -15.34 2.23 -22.56
C GLY A 26 -13.86 1.82 -22.53
N GLY A 27 -13.37 1.11 -23.54
CA GLY A 27 -11.95 0.80 -23.72
C GLY A 27 -11.19 1.84 -24.54
N ASP A 28 -9.86 1.68 -24.58
CA ASP A 28 -8.96 2.54 -25.36
C ASP A 28 -7.71 1.74 -25.82
N GLU A 29 -6.74 2.40 -26.45
CA GLU A 29 -5.46 1.79 -26.86
C GLU A 29 -4.31 2.04 -25.85
N SER A 30 -4.53 2.81 -24.78
CA SER A 30 -3.49 3.22 -23.84
C SER A 30 -2.97 2.04 -23.02
N PRO A 31 -1.66 1.84 -22.84
CA PRO A 31 -1.16 0.82 -21.94
C PRO A 31 -1.51 1.16 -20.48
N VAL A 32 -1.78 0.14 -19.68
CA VAL A 32 -1.95 0.28 -18.22
C VAL A 32 -0.73 -0.34 -17.54
N ILE A 33 -0.16 0.40 -16.59
CA ILE A 33 0.95 -0.06 -15.75
C ILE A 33 0.45 -0.06 -14.31
N TRP A 34 0.70 -1.14 -13.58
CA TRP A 34 0.37 -1.26 -12.16
C TRP A 34 1.52 -1.92 -11.39
N LEU A 35 1.39 -1.94 -10.06
CA LEU A 35 2.32 -2.57 -9.14
C LEU A 35 1.60 -3.68 -8.37
N ASP A 36 2.12 -4.90 -8.45
CA ASP A 36 1.64 -6.04 -7.68
C ASP A 36 2.45 -6.22 -6.39
N GLY A 37 1.74 -6.32 -5.25
CA GLY A 37 2.31 -6.62 -3.94
C GLY A 37 1.80 -7.96 -3.43
N LEU A 38 2.66 -8.97 -3.38
CA LEU A 38 2.32 -10.32 -2.94
C LEU A 38 3.21 -10.76 -1.77
N ASP A 39 2.69 -11.69 -0.97
CA ASP A 39 3.39 -12.31 0.16
C ASP A 39 4.22 -13.53 -0.24
N LEU A 40 4.49 -13.72 -1.54
CA LEU A 40 5.22 -14.85 -2.11
C LEU A 40 6.53 -15.19 -1.36
N PRO A 41 7.38 -14.22 -0.95
CA PRO A 41 8.60 -14.54 -0.22
C PRO A 41 8.36 -15.27 1.11
N SER A 42 7.18 -15.10 1.73
CA SER A 42 6.81 -15.79 2.97
C SER A 42 6.77 -17.32 2.76
N PHE A 43 6.48 -17.77 1.54
CA PHE A 43 6.40 -19.20 1.23
C PHE A 43 7.75 -19.91 1.19
N ILE A 44 8.86 -19.17 1.20
CA ILE A 44 10.21 -19.72 1.40
C ILE A 44 10.33 -20.30 2.81
N HIS A 45 9.67 -19.69 3.79
CA HIS A 45 9.73 -20.09 5.21
C HIS A 45 8.52 -20.92 5.63
N PHE A 46 7.36 -20.66 5.04
CA PHE A 46 6.12 -21.39 5.28
C PHE A 46 5.66 -22.04 3.96
N PRO A 47 6.08 -23.27 3.63
CA PRO A 47 5.79 -23.88 2.33
C PRO A 47 4.35 -24.37 2.23
N VAL A 48 3.41 -23.42 2.20
CA VAL A 48 1.94 -23.64 2.20
C VAL A 48 1.27 -23.03 0.97
N HIS A 49 2.05 -22.68 -0.06
CA HIS A 49 1.50 -22.14 -1.30
C HIS A 49 0.71 -23.21 -2.06
N PHE A 50 -0.43 -22.82 -2.61
CA PHE A 50 -1.25 -23.65 -3.50
C PHE A 50 -1.65 -22.81 -4.71
N ASN A 51 -1.74 -23.46 -5.87
CA ASN A 51 -2.25 -22.86 -7.09
C ASN A 51 -3.21 -23.85 -7.78
N GLU A 52 -4.38 -23.36 -8.16
CA GLU A 52 -5.32 -24.06 -9.04
C GLU A 52 -5.57 -23.18 -10.27
N HIS A 53 -5.43 -23.75 -11.46
CA HIS A 53 -5.85 -23.08 -12.68
C HIS A 53 -7.34 -23.31 -12.92
N TYR A 54 -8.05 -22.25 -13.34
CA TYR A 54 -9.42 -22.40 -13.76
C TYR A 54 -9.49 -23.26 -15.03
N SER A 55 -10.55 -24.07 -15.18
CA SER A 55 -10.65 -25.02 -16.30
C SER A 55 -10.85 -24.34 -17.66
N ALA A 56 -11.27 -23.08 -17.68
CA ALA A 56 -11.44 -22.27 -18.88
C ALA A 56 -10.44 -21.11 -18.91
N ALA A 57 -10.31 -20.47 -20.08
CA ALA A 57 -9.36 -19.37 -20.28
C ALA A 57 -9.66 -18.13 -19.40
N ARG A 58 -10.91 -17.95 -18.96
CA ARG A 58 -11.34 -16.82 -18.13
C ARG A 58 -12.38 -17.27 -17.13
N TYR A 59 -12.27 -16.79 -15.90
CA TYR A 59 -13.29 -16.99 -14.88
C TYR A 59 -14.54 -16.17 -15.19
N PRO A 60 -15.77 -16.71 -15.08
CA PRO A 60 -16.99 -15.94 -15.31
C PRO A 60 -17.08 -14.74 -14.36
N ALA A 61 -17.17 -13.54 -14.93
CA ALA A 61 -17.30 -12.29 -14.19
C ALA A 61 -18.36 -11.40 -14.84
N THR A 62 -18.99 -10.55 -14.03
CA THR A 62 -19.96 -9.55 -14.46
C THR A 62 -19.47 -8.18 -14.07
N ASP A 63 -19.67 -7.18 -14.93
CA ASP A 63 -19.36 -5.79 -14.62
C ASP A 63 -20.25 -5.31 -13.46
N VAL A 64 -19.64 -4.60 -12.51
CA VAL A 64 -20.31 -4.02 -11.34
C VAL A 64 -19.80 -2.59 -11.10
N ASP A 65 -20.68 -1.70 -10.66
CA ASP A 65 -20.32 -0.30 -10.39
C ASP A 65 -19.46 -0.13 -9.13
N SER A 66 -19.60 -1.05 -8.17
CA SER A 66 -18.85 -1.04 -6.92
C SER A 66 -18.54 -2.45 -6.46
N SER A 67 -17.41 -2.61 -5.76
CA SER A 67 -16.94 -3.91 -5.29
C SER A 67 -16.18 -3.76 -3.98
N PRO A 68 -16.36 -4.67 -2.99
CA PRO A 68 -15.67 -4.59 -1.70
C PRO A 68 -14.16 -4.80 -1.79
N ILE A 69 -13.65 -5.26 -2.93
CA ILE A 69 -12.22 -5.46 -3.17
C ILE A 69 -11.55 -4.27 -3.86
N VAL A 70 -12.30 -3.21 -4.18
CA VAL A 70 -11.80 -1.99 -4.80
C VAL A 70 -11.84 -0.86 -3.79
N PHE A 71 -10.70 -0.20 -3.60
CA PHE A 71 -10.53 0.95 -2.72
C PHE A 71 -10.17 2.18 -3.57
N PRO A 72 -11.17 3.01 -3.93
CA PRO A 72 -10.94 4.13 -4.83
C PRO A 72 -9.97 5.16 -4.25
N TRP A 73 -9.04 5.66 -5.08
CA TRP A 73 -8.10 6.68 -4.64
C TRP A 73 -8.79 7.94 -4.15
N ARG A 74 -9.86 8.36 -4.84
CA ARG A 74 -10.67 9.53 -4.47
C ARG A 74 -11.12 9.47 -3.01
N ASP A 75 -11.54 8.30 -2.55
CA ASP A 75 -12.09 8.13 -1.22
C ASP A 75 -10.97 8.11 -0.16
N MET A 76 -9.79 7.56 -0.49
CA MET A 76 -8.60 7.65 0.35
C MET A 76 -8.06 9.08 0.42
N LEU A 77 -8.03 9.79 -0.71
CA LEU A 77 -7.58 11.17 -0.82
C LEU A 77 -8.43 12.09 0.07
N ALA A 78 -9.76 11.92 0.07
CA ALA A 78 -10.65 12.66 0.95
C ALA A 78 -10.32 12.42 2.44
N LYS A 79 -10.04 11.17 2.84
CA LYS A 79 -9.62 10.84 4.21
C LYS A 79 -8.27 11.48 4.57
N LEU A 80 -7.33 11.52 3.64
CA LEU A 80 -6.03 12.15 3.85
C LEU A 80 -6.11 13.68 3.99
N HIS A 81 -7.03 14.31 3.27
CA HIS A 81 -7.30 15.75 3.38
C HIS A 81 -7.97 16.11 4.71
N ASP A 82 -8.88 15.26 5.19
CA ASP A 82 -9.55 15.46 6.48
C ASP A 82 -8.62 15.17 7.68
N ALA A 83 -7.60 14.34 7.48
CA ALA A 83 -6.64 14.01 8.54
C ALA A 83 -5.80 15.24 8.97
N PRO A 84 -5.71 15.54 10.28
CA PRO A 84 -5.09 16.75 10.79
C PRO A 84 -3.56 16.73 10.69
N GLY A 85 -2.94 17.90 10.79
CA GLY A 85 -1.49 18.08 10.82
C GLY A 85 -0.85 18.17 9.43
N SER A 86 0.47 18.37 9.38
CA SER A 86 1.23 18.46 8.13
C SER A 86 1.66 17.10 7.56
N TRP A 87 1.46 16.03 8.33
CA TRP A 87 1.63 14.65 7.91
C TRP A 87 0.47 13.80 8.42
N ALA A 88 0.00 12.89 7.59
CA ALA A 88 -1.01 11.89 7.95
C ALA A 88 -0.67 10.53 7.34
N ALA A 89 -1.00 9.44 8.04
CA ALA A 89 -0.98 8.08 7.53
C ALA A 89 -2.34 7.42 7.80
N VAL A 90 -3.03 7.00 6.75
CA VAL A 90 -4.39 6.45 6.82
C VAL A 90 -4.38 5.01 6.28
N PRO A 91 -4.76 4.00 7.08
CA PRO A 91 -4.81 2.62 6.63
C PRO A 91 -5.99 2.37 5.68
N TYR A 92 -5.78 1.51 4.69
CA TYR A 92 -6.88 0.87 3.97
C TYR A 92 -7.49 -0.18 4.90
N ARG A 93 -8.82 -0.17 5.01
CA ARG A 93 -9.59 -1.12 5.83
C ARG A 93 -10.81 -1.57 5.07
N ASN A 94 -11.18 -2.83 5.27
CA ASN A 94 -12.45 -3.36 4.82
C ASN A 94 -13.61 -2.58 5.47
N SER A 95 -14.83 -2.74 4.93
CA SER A 95 -16.03 -2.07 5.45
C SER A 95 -16.34 -2.42 6.91
N ASP A 96 -15.88 -3.57 7.38
CA ASP A 96 -15.96 -4.02 8.78
C ASP A 96 -14.84 -3.47 9.69
N GLY A 97 -13.95 -2.63 9.14
CA GLY A 97 -12.83 -2.02 9.86
C GLY A 97 -11.59 -2.90 10.00
N ARG A 98 -11.59 -4.15 9.51
CA ARG A 98 -10.40 -5.02 9.55
C ARG A 98 -9.38 -4.63 8.48
N GLU A 99 -8.15 -5.11 8.64
CA GLU A 99 -7.08 -5.00 7.63
C GLU A 99 -7.55 -5.62 6.30
N ILE A 100 -7.11 -5.06 5.17
CA ILE A 100 -7.49 -5.53 3.83
C ILE A 100 -6.99 -6.95 3.54
N GLY A 101 -5.93 -7.39 4.22
CA GLY A 101 -5.35 -8.72 4.12
C GLY A 101 -4.90 -9.24 5.49
N ARG A 102 -4.77 -10.57 5.59
CA ARG A 102 -4.29 -11.23 6.83
C ARG A 102 -2.77 -11.16 6.99
N VAL A 103 -2.06 -11.13 5.86
CA VAL A 103 -0.59 -11.11 5.82
C VAL A 103 -0.10 -9.71 5.48
N ILE A 104 -0.60 -9.16 4.37
CA ILE A 104 -0.26 -7.82 3.88
C ILE A 104 -1.32 -6.81 4.30
N GLY A 105 -0.86 -5.69 4.86
CA GLY A 105 -1.65 -4.49 5.11
C GLY A 105 -1.27 -3.40 4.13
N ALA A 106 -2.09 -2.34 4.05
CA ALA A 106 -1.77 -1.17 3.26
C ALA A 106 -2.25 0.12 3.91
N SER A 107 -1.58 1.21 3.58
CA SER A 107 -1.97 2.57 3.95
C SER A 107 -1.57 3.56 2.87
N ALA A 108 -2.10 4.77 2.94
CA ALA A 108 -1.58 5.91 2.21
C ALA A 108 -1.08 6.97 3.19
N GLU A 109 -0.08 7.74 2.79
CA GLU A 109 0.46 8.85 3.56
C GLU A 109 0.37 10.16 2.78
N ARG A 110 0.06 11.25 3.49
CA ARG A 110 0.12 12.63 3.00
C ARG A 110 1.24 13.34 3.75
N LEU A 111 2.09 14.06 3.02
CA LEU A 111 2.96 15.11 3.56
C LEU A 111 2.61 16.42 2.86
N ASP A 112 2.38 17.49 3.62
CA ASP A 112 2.29 18.82 3.04
C ASP A 112 3.62 19.26 2.44
N LYS A 113 3.57 20.28 1.58
CA LYS A 113 4.75 20.91 0.98
C LYS A 113 5.78 21.28 2.05
N GLY A 114 7.00 20.76 1.91
CA GLY A 114 8.10 20.98 2.85
C GLY A 114 7.95 20.30 4.23
N ALA A 115 6.90 19.49 4.44
CA ALA A 115 6.68 18.80 5.71
C ALA A 115 7.58 17.56 5.84
N GLU A 116 7.75 17.10 7.08
CA GLU A 116 8.40 15.83 7.39
C GLU A 116 7.46 14.88 8.15
N SER A 117 7.60 13.59 7.90
CA SER A 117 6.98 12.57 8.73
C SER A 117 7.74 12.45 10.07
N PRO A 118 7.10 11.92 11.11
CA PRO A 118 7.78 11.45 12.32
C PRO A 118 8.87 10.42 11.99
N VAL A 119 9.88 10.31 12.87
CA VAL A 119 10.87 9.24 12.78
C VAL A 119 10.21 7.95 13.27
N ARG A 120 10.22 6.92 12.42
CA ARG A 120 9.61 5.62 12.69
C ARG A 120 10.65 4.52 12.67
N GLN A 121 10.40 3.47 13.45
CA GLN A 121 11.14 2.22 13.42
C GLN A 121 10.17 1.10 13.77
N GLU A 122 10.05 0.10 12.90
CA GLU A 122 9.02 -0.93 13.03
C GLU A 122 9.64 -2.30 12.73
N THR A 123 9.21 -3.37 13.40
CA THR A 123 9.64 -4.74 13.01
C THR A 123 9.07 -5.17 11.67
N SER A 124 8.07 -4.46 11.15
CA SER A 124 7.55 -4.67 9.81
C SER A 124 8.52 -4.22 8.73
N SER A 125 8.59 -4.99 7.66
CA SER A 125 9.11 -4.48 6.39
C SER A 125 8.00 -3.73 5.64
N SER A 126 8.38 -2.79 4.77
CA SER A 126 7.40 -2.08 3.95
C SER A 126 7.96 -1.68 2.60
N VAL A 127 7.07 -1.54 1.63
CA VAL A 127 7.35 -0.99 0.30
C VAL A 127 6.45 0.22 0.10
N TYR A 128 7.05 1.29 -0.39
CA TYR A 128 6.42 2.55 -0.70
C TYR A 128 6.42 2.79 -2.21
N HIS A 129 5.31 3.34 -2.72
CA HIS A 129 5.21 3.85 -4.09
C HIS A 129 4.79 5.33 -4.05
N VAL A 130 5.51 6.18 -4.79
CA VAL A 130 5.25 7.62 -4.82
C VAL A 130 4.12 7.92 -5.81
N ILE A 131 2.92 8.15 -5.29
CA ILE A 131 1.73 8.47 -6.11
C ILE A 131 1.88 9.86 -6.73
N GLN A 132 2.37 10.83 -5.95
CA GLN A 132 2.51 12.23 -6.34
C GLN A 132 3.63 12.93 -5.57
N GLY A 133 4.24 13.92 -6.23
CA GLY A 133 5.22 14.83 -5.65
C GLY A 133 6.63 14.27 -5.67
N SER A 134 7.54 14.96 -4.99
CA SER A 134 8.93 14.56 -4.82
C SER A 134 9.42 14.87 -3.41
N GLY A 135 10.51 14.22 -3.04
CA GLY A 135 11.07 14.34 -1.70
C GLY A 135 12.24 13.40 -1.51
N TRP A 136 12.52 13.10 -0.25
CA TRP A 136 13.54 12.15 0.11
C TRP A 136 13.21 11.42 1.40
N SER A 137 13.94 10.35 1.67
CA SER A 137 13.82 9.59 2.90
C SER A 137 15.17 9.28 3.48
N GLU A 138 15.28 9.46 4.79
CA GLU A 138 16.39 8.89 5.55
C GLU A 138 15.98 7.46 5.92
N ILE A 139 16.79 6.47 5.58
CA ILE A 139 16.53 5.05 5.84
C ILE A 139 17.83 4.42 6.35
N GLY A 140 17.86 4.03 7.63
CA GLY A 140 19.05 3.47 8.26
C GLY A 140 20.27 4.41 8.23
N GLY A 141 20.05 5.72 8.33
CA GLY A 141 21.10 6.74 8.29
C GLY A 141 21.62 7.09 6.89
N LYS A 142 20.98 6.58 5.82
CA LYS A 142 21.28 6.95 4.44
C LYS A 142 20.12 7.72 3.83
N SER A 143 20.41 8.69 2.97
CA SER A 143 19.38 9.49 2.30
C SER A 143 19.11 8.98 0.89
N PHE A 144 17.84 8.93 0.51
CA PHE A 144 17.37 8.47 -0.81
C PHE A 144 16.33 9.46 -1.33
N SER A 145 16.61 10.09 -2.47
CA SER A 145 15.63 10.95 -3.15
C SER A 145 14.67 10.11 -3.99
N TRP A 146 13.43 10.60 -4.11
CA TRP A 146 12.40 9.98 -4.92
C TRP A 146 11.46 11.02 -5.52
N GLN A 147 10.80 10.63 -6.61
CA GLN A 147 9.78 11.38 -7.30
C GLN A 147 8.60 10.48 -7.68
N ARG A 148 7.52 11.07 -8.21
CA ARG A 148 6.34 10.34 -8.70
C ARG A 148 6.74 9.14 -9.57
N GLY A 149 6.18 7.98 -9.24
CA GLY A 149 6.41 6.71 -9.93
C GLY A 149 7.52 5.86 -9.33
N ASP A 150 8.41 6.44 -8.51
CA ASP A 150 9.45 5.67 -7.83
C ASP A 150 8.86 4.73 -6.78
N THR A 151 9.56 3.62 -6.56
CA THR A 151 9.21 2.61 -5.56
C THR A 151 10.45 2.27 -4.74
N PHE A 152 10.31 2.23 -3.42
CA PHE A 152 11.41 1.94 -2.51
C PHE A 152 10.95 1.12 -1.31
N CYS A 153 11.87 0.50 -0.58
CA CYS A 153 11.55 -0.31 0.59
C CYS A 153 12.17 0.24 1.88
N ILE A 154 11.50 -0.03 2.99
CA ILE A 154 12.04 0.12 4.34
C ILE A 154 12.24 -1.29 4.90
N PRO A 155 13.49 -1.75 5.06
CA PRO A 155 13.76 -3.02 5.72
C PRO A 155 13.29 -3.03 7.17
N ALA A 156 12.97 -4.21 7.67
CA ALA A 156 12.56 -4.40 9.06
C ALA A 156 13.59 -3.80 10.04
N TRP A 157 13.07 -3.10 11.05
CA TRP A 157 13.83 -2.45 12.12
C TRP A 157 14.77 -1.32 11.69
N TYR A 158 14.70 -0.83 10.45
CA TYR A 158 15.43 0.37 10.06
C TYR A 158 14.68 1.61 10.57
N LYS A 159 15.43 2.58 11.14
CA LYS A 159 14.89 3.91 11.41
C LYS A 159 14.68 4.63 10.09
N TYR A 160 13.54 5.30 9.95
CA TYR A 160 13.25 6.05 8.75
C TYR A 160 12.36 7.27 8.99
N LYS A 161 12.47 8.26 8.11
CA LYS A 161 11.54 9.38 7.98
C LYS A 161 11.44 9.82 6.52
N HIS A 162 10.33 10.45 6.16
CA HIS A 162 10.10 11.02 4.83
C HIS A 162 10.05 12.55 4.93
N VAL A 163 10.54 13.22 3.90
CA VAL A 163 10.51 14.67 3.79
C VAL A 163 9.99 15.02 2.39
N ALA A 164 8.93 15.83 2.33
CA ALA A 164 8.44 16.37 1.08
C ALA A 164 9.28 17.58 0.65
N ASN A 165 9.54 17.70 -0.65
CA ASN A 165 10.19 18.89 -1.17
C ASN A 165 9.29 20.13 -1.01
N GLY A 166 9.94 21.30 -0.94
CA GLY A 166 9.26 22.57 -0.72
C GLY A 166 8.64 23.18 -1.99
N GLU A 167 8.74 22.56 -3.16
CA GLU A 167 8.26 23.14 -4.43
C GLU A 167 6.93 22.53 -4.89
N ASP A 168 6.66 21.27 -4.56
CA ASP A 168 5.48 20.52 -4.98
C ASP A 168 4.23 20.81 -4.13
N ASN A 169 3.05 20.43 -4.64
CA ASN A 169 1.75 20.50 -3.95
C ASN A 169 1.59 19.43 -2.84
N GLY A 170 2.66 19.16 -2.09
CA GLY A 170 2.74 18.04 -1.16
C GLY A 170 2.97 16.69 -1.86
N VAL A 171 3.03 15.64 -1.04
CA VAL A 171 3.36 14.27 -1.45
C VAL A 171 2.26 13.32 -1.00
N TYR A 172 1.94 12.37 -1.87
CA TYR A 172 1.13 11.20 -1.54
C TYR A 172 1.94 9.92 -1.76
N LEU A 173 2.01 9.08 -0.74
CA LEU A 173 2.70 7.80 -0.79
C LEU A 173 1.70 6.67 -0.59
N TYR A 174 1.75 5.63 -1.42
CA TYR A 174 1.17 4.33 -1.12
C TYR A 174 2.18 3.51 -0.34
N ARG A 175 1.71 2.71 0.62
CA ARG A 175 2.52 1.79 1.42
C ARG A 175 1.81 0.46 1.54
N PHE A 176 2.52 -0.63 1.30
CA PHE A 176 2.12 -1.96 1.77
C PHE A 176 3.19 -2.58 2.67
N ASP A 177 2.76 -3.38 3.64
CA ASP A 177 3.63 -3.94 4.68
C ASP A 177 3.11 -5.26 5.24
N ASP A 178 3.96 -5.94 6.00
CA ASP A 178 3.68 -7.22 6.66
C ASP A 178 3.12 -7.06 8.09
N LYS A 179 2.60 -5.88 8.47
CA LYS A 179 2.10 -5.63 9.82
C LYS A 179 0.97 -6.57 10.22
N PRO A 180 -0.04 -6.90 9.38
CA PRO A 180 -1.12 -7.80 9.80
C PRO A 180 -0.61 -9.17 10.25
N MET A 181 0.37 -9.74 9.54
CA MET A 181 1.04 -10.99 9.94
C MET A 181 1.74 -10.82 11.29
N LEU A 182 2.58 -9.80 11.42
CA LEU A 182 3.38 -9.58 12.63
C LEU A 182 2.52 -9.28 13.87
N LYS A 183 1.39 -8.57 13.71
CA LYS A 183 0.40 -8.37 14.77
C LYS A 183 -0.18 -9.71 15.22
N SER A 184 -0.62 -10.54 14.28
CA SER A 184 -1.24 -11.84 14.56
C SER A 184 -0.28 -12.81 15.28
N LEU A 185 1.02 -12.68 15.03
CA LEU A 185 2.07 -13.48 15.67
C LEU A 185 2.62 -12.86 16.97
N GLY A 186 2.16 -11.67 17.37
CA GLY A 186 2.69 -10.96 18.55
C GLY A 186 4.11 -10.38 18.37
N LEU A 187 4.59 -10.29 17.13
CA LEU A 187 5.94 -9.89 16.73
C LEU A 187 6.05 -8.40 16.36
N LEU A 188 4.93 -7.69 16.22
CA LEU A 188 4.97 -6.26 15.91
C LEU A 188 5.55 -5.44 17.08
N ARG A 189 6.57 -4.63 16.79
CA ARG A 189 7.10 -3.58 17.67
C ARG A 189 7.24 -2.30 16.87
N THR A 190 6.92 -1.16 17.48
CA THR A 190 7.02 0.15 16.85
C THR A 190 7.68 1.16 17.78
N GLN A 191 8.50 2.03 17.21
CA GLN A 191 8.97 3.26 17.85
C GLN A 191 8.60 4.44 16.97
N MET A 192 8.13 5.51 17.60
CA MET A 192 7.80 6.77 16.93
C MET A 192 8.39 7.92 17.73
N ASN A 193 9.22 8.75 17.09
CA ASN A 193 9.99 9.82 17.73
C ASN A 193 10.78 9.36 18.98
N GLY A 194 11.25 8.11 18.98
CA GLY A 194 11.99 7.51 20.10
C GLY A 194 11.12 6.95 21.23
N THR A 195 9.79 7.12 21.18
CA THR A 195 8.87 6.51 22.15
C THR A 195 8.52 5.09 21.71
N HIS A 196 8.72 4.10 22.59
CA HIS A 196 8.32 2.72 22.36
C HIS A 196 6.81 2.56 22.58
N THR A 197 6.11 2.04 21.58
CA THR A 197 4.74 1.53 21.74
C THR A 197 4.77 0.02 21.54
N PHE A 198 4.41 -0.72 22.60
CA PHE A 198 4.05 -2.11 22.45
C PHE A 198 2.64 -2.15 21.85
N ALA A 199 2.46 -2.87 20.75
CA ALA A 199 1.12 -3.25 20.32
C ALA A 199 0.57 -4.14 21.44
N SER A 200 -0.44 -3.66 22.18
CA SER A 200 -1.13 -4.49 23.16
C SER A 200 -1.72 -5.69 22.43
N LEU A 201 -1.42 -6.90 22.92
CA LEU A 201 -2.14 -8.10 22.53
C LEU A 201 -3.59 -7.89 22.99
N ALA A 202 -4.48 -7.59 22.04
CA ALA A 202 -5.93 -7.57 22.24
C ALA A 202 -6.49 -8.84 21.61
#